data_AF-A0A2H0MRA7-F1
#
_entry.id   AF-A0A2H0MRA7-F1
#
_cell.length_a   1.000
_cell.length_b   1.000
_cell.length_c   1.000
_cell.angle_alpha   90.00
_cell.angle_beta   90.00
_cell.angle_gamma   90.00
#
_symmetry.space_group_name_H-M   'P 1'
#
loop_
_entity.id
_entity.type
_entity.pdbx_description
1 polymer ?
#
loop_
_entity_poly.entity_id
_entity_poly.type
_entity_poly.pdbx_seq_one_letter_code
_entity_poly.pdbx_strand_id
1 'polypeptide(L)'
;MKANKLSIWIGTGFLLMLPLFYIDYSDTEYPALQKAEQVVRHVSSQRHLKHSSFYALDGEKTPSRFVQWMFSTLAHAEWYLVDAPGEFNAEELKMIKKSGIPLIPPEVAIVPYKPDLERGKQVVVKADNTRNILVVESYIDPQMLPVRTREWEFSISDKE
;
A
#
# COMPACT_ATOMS: atom_id res chain seq x y z
N MET A 1 -18.85 12.42 50.41
CA MET A 1 -18.38 13.18 49.23
C MET A 1 -19.06 12.58 48.00
N LYS A 2 -20.19 13.14 47.55
CA LYS A 2 -20.96 12.59 46.42
C LYS A 2 -20.29 13.04 45.12
N ALA A 3 -19.48 12.18 44.51
CA ALA A 3 -19.04 12.41 43.14
C ALA A 3 -20.29 12.44 42.24
N ASN A 4 -20.57 13.59 41.64
CA ASN A 4 -21.73 13.79 40.79
C ASN A 4 -21.63 12.83 39.59
N LYS A 5 -22.65 11.98 39.41
CA LYS A 5 -22.76 11.05 38.26
C LYS A 5 -22.52 11.72 36.91
N LEU A 6 -22.71 13.04 36.82
CA LEU A 6 -22.48 13.86 35.63
C LEU A 6 -21.01 13.90 35.15
N SER A 7 -20.02 13.86 36.05
CA SER A 7 -18.60 13.91 35.65
C SER A 7 -18.10 12.59 35.03
N ILE A 8 -18.68 11.46 35.47
CA ILE A 8 -18.37 10.12 34.93
C ILE A 8 -18.85 10.00 33.48
N TRP A 9 -20.00 10.59 33.15
CA TRP A 9 -20.52 10.59 31.77
C TRP A 9 -19.68 11.46 30.82
N ILE A 10 -19.20 12.62 31.29
CA ILE A 10 -18.35 13.51 30.48
C ILE A 10 -16.98 12.86 30.22
N GLY A 11 -16.36 12.23 31.23
CA GLY A 11 -15.09 11.53 31.08
C GLY A 11 -15.18 10.31 30.16
N THR A 12 -16.28 9.55 30.24
CA THR A 12 -16.48 8.35 29.41
C THR A 12 -16.77 8.72 27.95
N GLY A 13 -17.53 9.80 27.70
CA GLY A 13 -17.78 10.30 26.35
C GLY A 13 -16.52 10.81 25.65
N PHE A 14 -15.63 11.49 26.38
CA PHE A 14 -14.34 11.95 25.83
C PHE A 14 -13.38 10.78 25.53
N LEU A 15 -13.36 9.76 26.41
CA LEU A 15 -12.54 8.55 26.21
C LEU A 15 -13.01 7.70 25.02
N LEU A 16 -14.32 7.63 24.77
CA LEU A 16 -14.92 6.96 23.62
C LEU A 16 -14.74 7.72 22.29
N MET A 17 -14.43 9.01 22.34
CA MET A 17 -14.16 9.83 21.15
C MET A 17 -12.68 9.79 20.72
N LEU A 18 -11.74 9.44 21.61
CA LEU A 18 -10.31 9.33 21.27
C LEU A 18 -10.00 8.40 20.08
N PRO A 19 -10.68 7.25 19.88
CA PRO A 19 -10.46 6.41 18.70
C PRO A 19 -10.87 7.08 17.39
N LEU A 20 -11.85 7.98 17.41
CA LEU A 20 -12.36 8.65 16.21
C LEU A 20 -11.41 9.75 15.72
N PHE A 21 -10.65 10.38 16.62
CA PHE A 21 -9.67 11.42 16.25
C PHE A 21 -8.38 10.86 15.62
N TYR A 22 -8.11 9.56 15.73
CA TYR A 22 -6.91 8.94 15.16
C TYR A 22 -7.04 8.57 13.67
N ILE A 23 -8.24 8.69 13.08
CA ILE A 23 -8.54 8.08 11.78
C ILE A 23 -8.12 8.99 10.60
N ASP A 24 -7.99 10.30 10.78
CA ASP A 24 -7.78 11.24 9.65
C ASP A 24 -6.47 12.07 9.67
N TYR A 25 -5.69 12.06 10.76
CA TYR A 25 -4.51 12.95 10.87
C TYR A 25 -3.19 12.35 10.31
N SER A 26 -3.15 11.06 9.93
CA SER A 26 -1.88 10.38 9.60
C SER A 26 -1.46 10.42 8.12
N ASP A 27 -2.28 10.99 7.22
CA ASP A 27 -2.03 10.83 5.78
C ASP A 27 -0.79 11.62 5.29
N THR A 28 -0.38 12.67 6.00
CA THR A 28 0.72 13.58 5.62
C THR A 28 2.10 13.29 6.21
N GLU A 29 2.21 12.39 7.20
CA GLU A 29 3.46 12.28 7.98
C GLU A 29 4.61 11.59 7.22
N TYR A 30 4.29 10.73 6.23
CA TYR A 30 5.28 9.95 5.48
C TYR A 30 5.00 9.95 3.96
N PRO A 31 5.31 11.03 3.24
CA PRO A 31 4.97 11.17 1.83
C PRO A 31 5.63 10.13 0.92
N ALA A 32 6.82 9.65 1.26
CA ALA A 32 7.50 8.58 0.52
C ALA A 32 6.77 7.24 0.65
N LEU A 33 6.36 6.86 1.88
CA LEU A 33 5.58 5.65 2.10
C LEU A 33 4.23 5.72 1.37
N GLN A 34 3.58 6.88 1.38
CA GLN A 34 2.34 7.10 0.64
C GLN A 34 2.53 6.94 -0.87
N LYS A 35 3.62 7.46 -1.46
CA LYS A 35 3.92 7.26 -2.89
C LYS A 35 4.13 5.78 -3.21
N ALA A 36 4.87 5.05 -2.36
CA ALA A 36 5.06 3.61 -2.54
C ALA A 36 3.73 2.84 -2.41
N GLU A 37 2.85 3.19 -1.47
CA GLU A 37 1.48 2.64 -1.39
C GLU A 37 0.68 2.89 -2.69
N GLN A 38 0.81 4.09 -3.29
CA GLN A 38 0.19 4.42 -4.57
C GLN A 38 0.72 3.57 -5.72
N VAL A 39 2.01 3.19 -5.71
CA VAL A 39 2.57 2.22 -6.67
C VAL A 39 1.84 0.89 -6.52
N VAL A 40 1.75 0.34 -5.31
CA VAL A 40 1.05 -0.94 -5.11
C VAL A 40 -0.41 -0.84 -5.56
N ARG A 41 -1.11 0.25 -5.22
CA ARG A 41 -2.49 0.51 -5.64
C ARG A 41 -2.64 0.62 -7.15
N HIS A 42 -1.68 1.24 -7.84
CA HIS A 42 -1.67 1.36 -9.29
C HIS A 42 -1.50 -0.02 -9.93
N VAL A 43 -0.51 -0.79 -9.48
CA VAL A 43 -0.19 -2.13 -10.01
C VAL A 43 -1.32 -3.11 -9.75
N SER A 44 -1.98 -3.03 -8.59
CA SER A 44 -3.14 -3.86 -8.25
C SER A 44 -4.46 -3.35 -8.82
N SER A 45 -4.47 -2.26 -9.59
CA SER A 45 -5.70 -1.73 -10.18
C SER A 45 -6.21 -2.63 -11.30
N GLN A 46 -7.53 -2.78 -11.43
CA GLN A 46 -8.14 -3.58 -12.51
C GLN A 46 -7.60 -3.21 -13.89
N ARG A 47 -7.48 -1.91 -14.16
CA ARG A 47 -6.97 -1.40 -15.43
C ARG A 47 -5.55 -1.88 -15.69
N HIS A 48 -4.65 -1.75 -14.73
CA HIS A 48 -3.27 -2.21 -14.89
C HIS A 48 -3.22 -3.73 -15.02
N LEU A 49 -3.91 -4.46 -14.15
CA LEU A 49 -3.92 -5.92 -14.14
C LEU A 49 -4.38 -6.50 -15.48
N LYS A 50 -5.47 -6.00 -16.07
CA LYS A 50 -5.97 -6.45 -17.39
C LYS A 50 -4.97 -6.31 -18.53
N HIS A 51 -4.00 -5.39 -18.41
CA HIS A 51 -2.96 -5.16 -19.43
C HIS A 51 -1.58 -5.72 -19.03
N SER A 52 -1.48 -6.35 -17.87
CA SER A 52 -0.24 -6.95 -17.36
C SER A 52 -0.16 -8.44 -17.67
N SER A 53 1.03 -9.04 -17.54
CA SER A 53 1.16 -10.50 -17.64
C SER A 53 0.37 -11.24 -16.57
N PHE A 54 -0.01 -10.59 -15.45
CA PHE A 54 -0.86 -11.20 -14.43
C PHE A 54 -2.15 -11.75 -15.04
N TYR A 55 -2.77 -11.00 -15.95
CA TYR A 55 -4.03 -11.39 -16.58
C TYR A 55 -3.88 -12.63 -17.45
N ALA A 56 -2.71 -12.83 -18.07
CA ALA A 56 -2.42 -13.99 -18.90
C ALA A 56 -2.05 -15.27 -18.10
N LEU A 57 -1.81 -15.17 -16.78
CA LEU A 57 -1.48 -16.36 -15.98
C LEU A 57 -2.63 -17.37 -15.93
N ASP A 58 -2.33 -18.66 -16.08
CA ASP A 58 -3.36 -19.69 -15.90
C ASP A 58 -3.84 -19.78 -14.44
N GLY A 59 -5.10 -20.18 -14.27
CA GLY A 59 -5.73 -20.44 -12.96
C GLY A 59 -6.41 -19.24 -12.31
N GLU A 60 -6.83 -19.43 -11.05
CA GLU A 60 -7.62 -18.46 -10.30
C GLU A 60 -6.81 -17.20 -9.95
N LYS A 61 -7.39 -16.03 -10.18
CA LYS A 61 -6.79 -14.72 -9.92
C LYS A 61 -6.99 -14.29 -8.46
N THR A 62 -6.35 -15.02 -7.54
CA THR A 62 -6.46 -14.72 -6.10
C THR A 62 -5.47 -13.62 -5.66
N PRO A 63 -5.72 -12.93 -4.53
CA PRO A 63 -4.78 -11.96 -3.97
C PRO A 63 -3.39 -12.55 -3.73
N SER A 64 -3.30 -13.79 -3.24
CA SER A 64 -2.00 -14.47 -3.02
C SER A 64 -1.23 -14.69 -4.30
N ARG A 65 -1.92 -15.05 -5.39
CA ARG A 65 -1.29 -15.24 -6.70
C ARG A 65 -0.85 -13.90 -7.28
N PHE A 66 -1.58 -12.82 -7.03
CA PHE A 66 -1.12 -11.47 -7.35
C PHE A 66 0.16 -11.12 -6.61
N VAL A 67 0.23 -11.31 -5.29
CA VAL A 67 1.47 -11.02 -4.53
C VAL A 67 2.62 -11.86 -5.08
N GLN A 68 2.42 -13.15 -5.30
CA GLN A 68 3.45 -14.01 -5.90
C GLN A 68 3.93 -13.48 -7.27
N TRP A 69 2.99 -13.06 -8.13
CA TRP A 69 3.31 -12.51 -9.44
C TRP A 69 4.01 -11.16 -9.33
N MET A 70 3.52 -10.21 -8.54
CA MET A 70 4.03 -8.85 -8.40
C MET A 70 5.52 -8.84 -8.07
N PHE A 71 5.97 -9.81 -7.25
CA PHE A 71 7.37 -9.96 -6.86
C PHE A 71 8.16 -10.98 -7.70
N SER A 72 7.57 -11.50 -8.79
CA SER A 72 8.27 -12.33 -9.77
C SER A 72 9.19 -11.48 -10.66
N THR A 73 10.16 -12.12 -11.32
CA THR A 73 11.02 -11.45 -12.32
C THR A 73 10.22 -10.87 -13.48
N LEU A 74 9.13 -11.54 -13.87
CA LEU A 74 8.28 -11.10 -14.96
C LEU A 74 7.56 -9.79 -14.62
N ALA A 75 6.92 -9.71 -13.45
CA ALA A 75 6.24 -8.49 -13.04
C ALA A 75 7.20 -7.33 -12.77
N HIS A 76 8.37 -7.60 -12.17
CA HIS A 76 9.38 -6.56 -11.96
C HIS A 76 9.75 -5.85 -13.27
N ALA A 77 9.82 -6.57 -14.40
CA ALA A 77 10.09 -5.96 -15.70
C ALA A 77 8.94 -5.07 -16.21
N GLU A 78 7.71 -5.24 -15.70
CA GLU A 78 6.53 -4.50 -16.14
C GLU A 78 6.27 -3.22 -15.33
N TRP A 79 6.42 -3.27 -14.01
CA TRP A 79 5.96 -2.18 -13.14
C TRP A 79 7.06 -1.51 -12.33
N TYR A 80 8.23 -2.12 -12.19
CA TYR A 80 9.26 -1.64 -11.25
C TYR A 80 10.01 -0.44 -11.82
N LEU A 81 9.52 0.76 -11.51
CA LEU A 81 10.11 2.04 -11.92
C LEU A 81 10.51 2.84 -10.67
N VAL A 82 11.80 3.09 -10.48
CA VAL A 82 12.32 3.83 -9.32
C VAL A 82 12.57 5.28 -9.70
N ASP A 83 12.27 6.22 -8.81
CA ASP A 83 12.65 7.63 -8.98
C ASP A 83 14.13 7.84 -8.63
N ALA A 84 15.01 7.08 -9.28
CA ALA A 84 16.45 7.09 -9.06
C ALA A 84 17.17 7.99 -10.10
N PRO A 85 18.16 8.80 -9.67
CA PRO A 85 18.96 9.59 -10.60
C PRO A 85 19.65 8.69 -11.62
N GLY A 86 19.41 8.94 -12.92
CA GLY A 86 20.04 8.20 -14.02
C GLY A 86 19.23 7.04 -14.59
N GLU A 87 18.11 6.64 -13.98
CA GLU A 87 17.20 5.65 -14.61
C GLU A 87 16.44 6.25 -15.80
N PHE A 88 16.09 7.53 -15.71
CA PHE A 88 15.32 8.25 -16.72
C PHE A 88 15.92 9.62 -17.00
N ASN A 89 15.88 10.05 -18.26
CA ASN A 89 16.21 11.42 -18.62
C ASN A 89 15.04 12.39 -18.27
N ALA A 90 15.28 13.69 -18.38
CA ALA A 90 14.30 14.71 -18.00
C ALA A 90 12.99 14.66 -18.83
N GLU A 91 13.07 14.24 -20.10
CA GLU A 91 11.90 14.13 -20.98
C GLU A 91 11.07 12.89 -20.66
N GLU A 92 11.72 11.74 -20.42
CA GLU A 92 11.09 10.49 -19.97
C GLU A 92 10.36 10.69 -18.65
N LEU A 93 11.00 11.31 -17.65
CA LEU A 93 10.37 11.64 -16.37
C LEU A 93 9.14 12.54 -16.55
N LYS A 94 9.19 13.49 -17.49
CA LYS A 94 8.05 14.36 -17.79
C LYS A 94 6.88 13.58 -18.39
N MET A 95 7.16 12.59 -19.25
CA MET A 95 6.12 11.73 -19.81
C MET A 95 5.52 10.81 -18.76
N ILE A 96 6.34 10.18 -17.92
CA ILE A 96 5.89 9.32 -16.82
C ILE A 96 4.97 10.13 -15.89
N LYS A 97 5.42 11.30 -15.43
CA LYS A 97 4.62 12.19 -14.56
C LYS A 97 3.29 12.59 -15.21
N LYS A 98 3.27 12.88 -16.51
CA LYS A 98 2.04 13.20 -17.26
C LYS A 98 1.09 12.00 -17.39
N SER A 99 1.63 10.79 -17.49
CA SER A 99 0.84 9.57 -17.61
C SER A 99 0.16 9.15 -16.31
N GLY A 100 0.55 9.75 -15.18
CA GLY A 100 0.03 9.42 -13.85
C GLY A 100 0.55 8.08 -13.31
N ILE A 101 1.59 7.51 -13.91
CA ILE A 101 2.27 6.31 -13.41
C ILE A 101 3.09 6.73 -12.18
N PRO A 102 2.83 6.15 -10.99
CA PRO A 102 3.61 6.43 -9.80
C PRO A 102 4.99 5.78 -9.87
N LEU A 103 6.00 6.46 -9.35
CA LEU A 103 7.37 5.96 -9.22
C LEU A 103 7.64 5.54 -7.78
N ILE A 104 8.45 4.49 -7.61
CA ILE A 104 8.92 4.04 -6.30
C ILE A 104 9.94 5.06 -5.77
N PRO A 105 9.74 5.66 -4.59
CA PRO A 105 10.76 6.51 -3.99
C PRO A 105 12.01 5.69 -3.66
N PRO A 106 13.22 6.18 -3.99
CA PRO A 106 14.46 5.41 -3.85
C PRO A 106 14.75 4.99 -2.40
N GLU A 107 14.21 5.70 -1.41
CA GLU A 107 14.35 5.40 0.01
C GLU A 107 13.34 4.39 0.56
N VAL A 108 12.39 3.91 -0.25
CA VAL A 108 11.33 2.97 0.18
C VAL A 108 11.42 1.67 -0.61
N ALA A 109 11.51 0.56 0.09
CA ALA A 109 11.37 -0.77 -0.51
C ALA A 109 9.90 -1.20 -0.56
N ILE A 110 9.51 -1.92 -1.61
CA ILE A 110 8.24 -2.65 -1.64
C ILE A 110 8.60 -4.13 -1.52
N VAL A 111 8.02 -4.85 -0.55
CA VAL A 111 8.40 -6.24 -0.22
C VAL A 111 7.17 -7.13 0.03
N PRO A 112 7.27 -8.47 -0.19
CA PRO A 112 6.15 -9.37 0.01
C PRO A 112 6.06 -9.94 1.42
N TYR A 113 4.84 -10.21 1.87
CA TYR A 113 4.46 -11.04 3.03
C TYR A 113 4.85 -10.52 4.42
N LYS A 114 6.10 -10.11 4.64
CA LYS A 114 6.63 -9.67 5.93
C LYS A 114 7.69 -8.58 5.73
N PRO A 115 7.95 -7.76 6.76
CA PRO A 115 9.06 -6.82 6.71
C PRO A 115 10.40 -7.53 6.47
N ASP A 116 11.23 -6.91 5.64
CA ASP A 116 12.63 -7.27 5.44
C ASP A 116 13.48 -6.48 6.45
N LEU A 117 14.15 -7.18 7.36
CA LEU A 117 14.93 -6.57 8.43
C LEU A 117 16.21 -5.88 7.92
N GLU A 118 16.65 -6.18 6.70
CA GLU A 118 17.83 -5.57 6.08
C GLU A 118 17.51 -4.26 5.36
N ARG A 119 16.22 -3.95 5.20
CA ARG A 119 15.74 -2.76 4.50
C ARG A 119 15.14 -1.78 5.50
N GLY A 120 15.35 -0.48 5.25
CA GLY A 120 14.78 0.59 6.09
C GLY A 120 13.28 0.77 5.86
N LYS A 121 12.88 1.96 5.39
CA LYS A 121 11.47 2.26 5.09
C LYS A 121 10.95 1.29 4.05
N GLN A 122 9.75 0.76 4.28
CA GLN A 122 9.19 -0.23 3.38
C GLN A 122 7.67 -0.30 3.41
N VAL A 123 7.13 -0.75 2.29
CA VAL A 123 5.73 -1.11 2.10
C VAL A 123 5.67 -2.62 1.92
N VAL A 124 5.03 -3.31 2.86
CA VAL A 124 4.82 -4.75 2.86
C VAL A 124 3.47 -5.05 2.22
N VAL A 125 3.45 -5.91 1.20
CA VAL A 125 2.24 -6.32 0.51
C VAL A 125 1.89 -7.75 0.92
N LYS A 126 0.69 -7.93 1.46
CA LYS A 126 0.15 -9.22 1.90
C LYS A 126 -1.18 -9.50 1.21
N ALA A 127 -1.53 -10.77 1.19
CA ALA A 127 -2.77 -11.26 0.64
C ALA A 127 -3.66 -11.84 1.75
N ASP A 128 -4.95 -11.56 1.66
CA ASP A 128 -5.99 -12.24 2.44
C ASP A 128 -7.01 -12.80 1.45
N ASN A 129 -6.84 -14.09 1.11
CA ASN A 129 -7.71 -14.76 0.15
C ASN A 129 -9.13 -14.99 0.71
N THR A 130 -9.29 -15.05 2.03
CA THR A 130 -10.60 -15.26 2.66
C THR A 130 -11.47 -14.03 2.53
N ARG A 131 -10.90 -12.84 2.73
CA ARG A 131 -11.58 -11.56 2.52
C ARG A 131 -11.48 -11.04 1.08
N ASN A 132 -10.71 -11.70 0.23
CA ASN A 132 -10.40 -11.29 -1.14
C ASN A 132 -9.83 -9.86 -1.23
N ILE A 133 -8.87 -9.56 -0.36
CA ILE A 133 -8.22 -8.24 -0.28
C ILE A 133 -6.70 -8.38 -0.33
N LEU A 134 -6.07 -7.26 -0.66
CA LEU A 134 -4.65 -7.04 -0.35
C LEU A 134 -4.55 -6.17 0.89
N VAL A 135 -3.60 -6.51 1.75
CA VAL A 135 -3.25 -5.75 2.94
C VAL A 135 -1.89 -5.14 2.70
N VAL A 136 -1.80 -3.82 2.81
CA VAL A 136 -0.58 -3.05 2.55
C VAL A 136 -0.20 -2.29 3.80
N GLU A 137 0.97 -2.64 4.33
CA GLU A 137 1.47 -2.13 5.58
C GLU A 137 2.73 -1.31 5.35
N SER A 138 2.77 -0.11 5.93
CA SER A 138 3.89 0.81 5.77
C SER A 138 4.69 0.87 7.05
N TYR A 139 6.01 0.75 6.91
CA TYR A 139 6.97 0.68 7.99
C TYR A 139 8.03 1.75 7.78
N ILE A 140 8.33 2.50 8.85
CA ILE A 140 9.53 3.35 8.89
C ILE A 140 10.74 2.52 9.29
N ASP A 141 10.51 1.57 10.21
CA ASP A 141 11.46 0.61 10.74
C ASP A 141 10.81 -0.78 10.71
N PRO A 142 11.43 -1.79 10.08
CA PRO A 142 10.88 -3.15 10.00
C PRO A 142 10.70 -3.87 11.34
N GLN A 143 11.36 -3.41 12.40
CA GLN A 143 11.27 -4.02 13.73
C GLN A 143 10.10 -3.47 14.56
N MET A 144 9.49 -2.37 14.09
CA MET A 144 8.37 -1.70 14.74
C MET A 144 7.03 -2.14 14.13
N LEU A 145 5.93 -1.80 14.80
CA LEU A 145 4.60 -1.94 14.21
C LEU A 145 4.45 -1.05 12.96
N PRO A 146 3.61 -1.43 11.99
CA PRO A 146 3.37 -0.61 10.82
C PRO A 146 2.76 0.73 11.25
N VAL A 147 3.27 1.81 10.68
CA VAL A 147 2.73 3.16 10.91
C VAL A 147 1.42 3.38 10.17
N ARG A 148 1.13 2.54 9.18
CA ARG A 148 -0.13 2.54 8.44
C ARG A 148 -0.45 1.15 7.90
N THR A 149 -1.73 0.79 7.94
CA THR A 149 -2.26 -0.40 7.25
C THR A 149 -3.41 0.04 6.36
N ARG A 150 -3.34 -0.31 5.08
CA ARG A 150 -4.40 -0.10 4.09
C ARG A 150 -4.89 -1.46 3.63
N GLU A 151 -6.20 -1.56 3.46
CA GLU A 151 -6.85 -2.74 2.90
C GLU A 151 -7.58 -2.30 1.63
N TRP A 152 -7.41 -3.05 0.56
CA TRP A 152 -8.18 -2.83 -0.66
C TRP A 152 -8.66 -4.14 -1.26
N GLU A 153 -9.91 -4.10 -1.74
CA GLU A 153 -10.52 -5.20 -2.44
C GLU A 153 -9.71 -5.57 -3.68
N PHE A 154 -9.47 -6.87 -3.85
CA PHE A 154 -8.77 -7.40 -5.00
C PHE A 154 -9.76 -8.10 -5.92
N SER A 155 -10.17 -7.41 -6.98
CA SER A 155 -11.10 -7.96 -7.95
C SER A 155 -10.62 -7.65 -9.34
N ILE A 156 -10.59 -8.64 -10.23
CA ILE A 156 -10.44 -8.48 -11.67
C ILE A 156 -11.80 -8.78 -12.27
N SER A 157 -12.61 -7.74 -12.47
CA SER A 157 -13.93 -7.87 -13.11
C SER A 157 -13.78 -7.95 -14.63
N ASP A 158 -14.37 -8.97 -15.25
CA ASP A 158 -14.55 -9.05 -16.71
C ASP A 158 -15.74 -8.22 -17.22
N LYS A 159 -16.53 -7.62 -16.31
CA LYS A 159 -17.70 -6.82 -16.70
C LYS A 159 -17.28 -5.41 -17.09
N GLU A 160 -17.33 -5.14 -18.40
CA GLU A 160 -17.71 -3.83 -18.94
C GLU A 160 -19.22 -3.58 -18.73
#